data_AF-A0A080WLM7-F1
#
_entry.id   AF-A0A080WLM7-F1
#
_cell.length_a   1.000
_cell.length_b   1.000
_cell.length_c   1.000
_cell.angle_alpha   90.00
_cell.angle_beta   90.00
_cell.angle_gamma   90.00
#
_symmetry.space_group_name_H-M   'P 1'
#
loop_
_entity.id
_entity.type
_entity.pdbx_description
1 polymer ?
#
loop_
_entity_poly.entity_id
_entity_poly.type
_entity_poly.pdbx_seq_one_letter_code
_entity_poly.pdbx_strand_id
1 'polypeptide(L)'
;MIGQMGSYEFPSNGIDEPLDCYIHGYVSARMMNMARAAGDKGLPLCISATHVDGLVLSLSPFSHSYNYRSVVLHGYGVPVTDEDEKNYAMKLITDGVVAKRWDNSRTPPTAGEFQSTTILRVKIVAGSGKVRDGEVSDEKQDIDSMEVKEKVWSGIVPVWQTFGEPVPSSTNMMKEVPAYLKEYVSKVTEENKKHAYAAMKLPAP
;
A
#
# COMPACT_ATOMS: atom_id res chain seq x y z
N MET A 1 12.05 -5.41 2.41
CA MET A 1 10.85 -6.07 2.99
C MET A 1 9.65 -5.41 2.34
N ILE A 2 8.87 -6.18 1.60
CA ILE A 2 7.64 -5.77 0.91
C ILE A 2 6.59 -6.82 1.25
N GLY A 3 5.36 -6.38 1.50
CA GLY A 3 4.23 -7.22 1.81
C GLY A 3 3.17 -7.14 0.72
N GLN A 4 2.44 -8.24 0.48
CA GLN A 4 1.30 -8.25 -0.42
C GLN A 4 0.20 -9.17 0.09
N MET A 5 -1.06 -8.76 -0.09
CA MET A 5 -2.23 -9.58 0.26
C MET A 5 -2.50 -10.62 -0.84
N GLY A 6 -2.82 -11.85 -0.45
CA GLY A 6 -3.18 -12.93 -1.38
C GLY A 6 -3.65 -14.20 -0.69
N SER A 7 -4.03 -15.20 -1.47
CA SER A 7 -4.45 -16.51 -1.00
C SER A 7 -3.79 -17.60 -1.84
N TYR A 8 -2.90 -18.37 -1.23
CA TYR A 8 -2.27 -19.51 -1.90
C TYR A 8 -3.26 -20.64 -2.16
N GLU A 9 -4.15 -20.91 -1.20
CA GLU A 9 -5.17 -21.97 -1.31
C GLU A 9 -6.20 -21.65 -2.41
N PHE A 10 -6.55 -20.37 -2.56
CA PHE A 10 -7.51 -19.90 -3.56
C PHE A 10 -6.95 -18.70 -4.34
N PRO A 11 -6.05 -18.91 -5.32
CA PRO A 11 -5.36 -17.82 -6.02
C PRO A 11 -6.26 -16.86 -6.80
N SER A 12 -7.50 -17.24 -7.07
CA SER A 12 -8.51 -16.40 -7.73
C SER A 12 -9.26 -15.47 -6.79
N ASN A 13 -9.04 -15.56 -5.47
CA ASN A 13 -9.72 -14.73 -4.49
C ASN A 13 -9.45 -13.24 -4.73
N GLY A 14 -10.53 -12.46 -4.76
CA GLY A 14 -10.49 -11.00 -4.80
C GLY A 14 -10.32 -10.38 -3.42
N ILE A 15 -10.41 -9.06 -3.36
CA ILE A 15 -10.34 -8.28 -2.10
C ILE A 15 -11.57 -8.47 -1.19
N ASP A 16 -12.63 -9.05 -1.74
CA ASP A 16 -13.89 -9.38 -1.09
C ASP A 16 -13.85 -10.75 -0.39
N GLU A 17 -12.80 -11.53 -0.61
CA GLU A 17 -12.57 -12.82 0.01
C GLU A 17 -11.46 -12.74 1.07
N PRO A 18 -11.36 -13.72 2.00
CA PRO A 18 -10.27 -13.79 2.95
C PRO A 18 -8.90 -13.91 2.26
N LEU A 19 -7.98 -13.01 2.61
CA LEU A 19 -6.59 -12.98 2.16
C LEU A 19 -5.63 -13.00 3.35
N ASP A 20 -4.49 -13.66 3.18
CA ASP A 20 -3.33 -13.56 4.07
C ASP A 20 -2.38 -12.47 3.57
N CYS A 21 -1.53 -11.94 4.46
CA CYS A 21 -0.46 -11.01 4.06
C CYS A 21 0.87 -11.76 3.97
N TYR A 22 1.48 -11.79 2.79
CA TYR A 22 2.80 -12.38 2.57
C TYR A 22 3.88 -11.31 2.67
N ILE A 23 4.86 -11.48 3.56
CA ILE A 23 5.95 -10.51 3.80
C ILE A 23 7.30 -11.19 3.63
N HIS A 24 8.16 -10.67 2.75
CA HIS A 24 9.52 -11.20 2.55
C HIS A 24 10.58 -10.45 3.36
N GLY A 25 11.69 -11.13 3.64
CA GLY A 25 12.90 -10.49 4.15
C GLY A 25 14.09 -11.44 4.22
N TYR A 26 15.24 -10.87 4.56
CA TYR A 26 16.48 -11.63 4.72
C TYR A 26 16.33 -12.69 5.81
N VAL A 27 16.82 -13.90 5.54
CA VAL A 27 16.64 -15.07 6.40
C VAL A 27 17.06 -14.81 7.85
N SER A 28 18.15 -14.08 8.08
CA SER A 28 18.66 -13.80 9.43
C SER A 28 18.09 -12.53 10.07
N ALA A 29 17.12 -11.86 9.44
CA ALA A 29 16.50 -10.67 10.04
C ALA A 29 15.77 -11.02 11.35
N ARG A 30 15.79 -10.11 12.33
CA ARG A 30 15.21 -10.31 13.67
C ARG A 30 13.76 -10.80 13.61
N MET A 31 12.93 -10.21 12.76
CA MET A 31 11.52 -10.60 12.59
C MET A 31 11.39 -12.07 12.14
N MET A 32 12.24 -12.52 11.20
CA MET A 32 12.23 -13.90 10.69
C MET A 32 12.67 -14.90 11.76
N ASN A 33 13.69 -14.54 12.56
CA ASN A 33 14.12 -15.35 13.70
C ASN A 33 13.01 -15.47 14.75
N MET A 34 12.34 -14.36 15.09
CA MET A 34 11.24 -14.37 16.06
C MET A 34 10.04 -15.18 15.56
N ALA A 35 9.71 -15.11 14.27
CA ALA A 35 8.67 -15.94 13.67
C ALA A 35 8.98 -17.43 13.72
N ARG A 36 10.23 -17.84 13.43
CA ARG A 36 10.65 -19.23 13.62
C ARG A 36 10.59 -19.67 15.08
N ALA A 37 11.04 -18.83 16.01
CA ALA A 37 11.01 -19.13 17.45
C ALA A 37 9.57 -19.24 18.01
N ALA A 38 8.61 -18.55 17.41
CA ALA A 38 7.20 -18.63 17.79
C ALA A 38 6.53 -19.96 17.38
N GLY A 39 7.11 -20.71 16.43
CA GLY A 39 6.55 -21.96 15.92
C GLY A 39 5.14 -21.79 15.35
N ASP A 40 4.29 -22.80 15.54
CA ASP A 40 2.93 -22.83 14.98
C ASP A 40 1.98 -21.78 15.56
N LYS A 41 2.32 -21.19 16.72
CA LYS A 41 1.54 -20.07 17.28
C LYS A 41 1.67 -18.81 16.43
N GLY A 42 2.75 -18.69 15.66
CA GLY A 42 3.07 -17.53 14.84
C GLY A 42 3.51 -16.30 15.65
N LEU A 43 4.26 -15.41 14.98
CA LEU A 43 4.64 -14.12 15.54
C LEU A 43 3.46 -13.17 15.47
N PRO A 44 2.97 -12.61 16.59
CA PRO A 44 1.96 -11.55 16.54
C PRO A 44 2.51 -10.33 15.79
N LEU A 45 1.76 -9.87 14.80
CA LEU A 45 2.11 -8.75 13.93
C LEU A 45 0.96 -7.75 13.84
N CYS A 46 1.34 -6.48 13.75
CA CYS A 46 0.47 -5.36 13.42
C CYS A 46 0.99 -4.75 12.11
N ILE A 47 0.13 -4.64 11.10
CA ILE A 47 0.44 -4.12 9.77
C ILE A 47 -0.44 -2.88 9.55
N SER A 48 0.18 -1.73 9.32
CA SER A 48 -0.53 -0.49 9.05
C SER A 48 -0.17 0.07 7.68
N ALA A 49 -1.17 0.56 6.96
CA ALA A 49 -0.97 1.30 5.71
C ALA A 49 -1.86 2.54 5.69
N THR A 50 -1.36 3.64 5.14
CA THR A 50 -2.06 4.93 5.05
C THR A 50 -1.77 5.60 3.72
N HIS A 51 -2.80 6.15 3.08
CA HIS A 51 -2.71 7.06 1.95
C HIS A 51 -3.28 8.41 2.36
N VAL A 52 -2.55 9.49 2.06
CA VAL A 52 -3.05 10.87 2.19
C VAL A 52 -3.54 11.31 0.83
N ASP A 53 -4.81 11.69 0.77
CA ASP A 53 -5.52 12.04 -0.46
C ASP A 53 -5.77 13.58 -0.56
N GLY A 54 -5.63 14.33 0.55
CA GLY A 54 -5.77 15.79 0.52
C GLY A 54 -5.41 16.51 1.82
N LEU A 55 -4.99 17.77 1.72
CA LEU A 55 -4.81 18.69 2.85
C LEU A 55 -6.08 19.54 3.00
N VAL A 56 -6.80 19.41 4.11
CA VAL A 56 -8.03 20.17 4.37
C VAL A 56 -7.68 21.40 5.19
N LEU A 57 -7.80 22.57 4.56
CA LEU A 57 -7.42 23.86 5.11
C LEU A 57 -8.70 24.63 5.47
N SER A 58 -9.01 24.73 6.76
CA SER A 58 -10.21 25.41 7.26
C SER A 58 -9.96 26.86 7.62
N LEU A 59 -11.03 27.59 7.97
CA LEU A 59 -10.99 28.98 8.45
C LEU A 59 -10.36 29.09 9.85
N SER A 60 -10.35 28.01 10.63
CA SER A 60 -9.81 27.95 11.99
C SER A 60 -8.63 26.97 12.11
N PRO A 61 -7.60 27.29 12.93
CA PRO A 61 -6.51 26.36 13.21
C PRO A 61 -6.96 24.99 13.75
N PHE A 62 -8.12 24.94 14.42
CA PHE A 62 -8.61 23.72 15.07
C PHE A 62 -9.34 22.76 14.12
N SER A 63 -9.83 23.24 12.97
CA SER A 63 -10.61 22.44 12.03
C SER A 63 -9.82 22.01 10.78
N HIS A 64 -8.51 22.29 10.74
CA HIS A 64 -7.61 21.70 9.75
C HIS A 64 -7.58 20.17 9.84
N SER A 65 -7.46 19.51 8.69
CA SER A 65 -7.45 18.05 8.64
C SER A 65 -6.77 17.49 7.38
N TYR A 66 -6.91 16.20 7.17
CA TYR A 66 -6.47 15.50 5.96
C TYR A 66 -7.64 14.67 5.41
N ASN A 67 -7.77 14.60 4.09
CA ASN A 67 -8.45 13.47 3.47
C ASN A 67 -7.45 12.31 3.40
N TYR A 68 -7.83 11.13 3.87
CA TYR A 68 -6.97 9.96 3.96
C TYR A 68 -7.75 8.66 4.03
N ARG A 69 -7.06 7.56 3.72
CA ARG A 69 -7.52 6.19 3.94
C ARG A 69 -6.43 5.43 4.69
N SER A 70 -6.79 4.78 5.78
CA SER A 70 -5.85 3.97 6.55
C SER A 70 -6.46 2.64 6.98
N VAL A 71 -5.59 1.67 7.20
CA VAL A 71 -5.93 0.35 7.72
C VAL A 71 -4.90 -0.08 8.74
N VAL A 72 -5.36 -0.76 9.79
CA VAL A 72 -4.53 -1.49 10.74
C VAL A 72 -5.03 -2.94 10.77
N LEU A 73 -4.15 -3.88 10.45
CA LEU A 73 -4.41 -5.32 10.48
C LEU A 73 -3.59 -5.97 11.60
N HIS A 74 -4.24 -6.84 12.36
CA HIS A 74 -3.60 -7.69 13.35
C HIS A 74 -3.64 -9.14 12.87
N GLY A 75 -2.53 -9.85 13.07
CA GLY A 75 -2.40 -11.21 12.60
C GLY A 75 -1.23 -11.96 13.22
N TYR A 76 -1.03 -13.19 12.76
CA TYR A 76 0.06 -14.06 13.21
C TYR A 76 0.85 -14.54 12.00
N GLY A 77 2.14 -14.20 11.98
CA GLY A 77 3.08 -14.53 10.92
C GLY A 77 3.78 -15.86 11.16
N VAL A 78 3.66 -16.79 10.22
CA VAL A 78 4.38 -18.07 10.20
C VAL A 78 5.29 -18.15 8.98
N PRO A 79 6.52 -18.71 9.08
CA PRO A 79 7.36 -18.94 7.92
C PRO A 79 6.70 -19.89 6.92
N VAL A 80 6.72 -19.51 5.63
CA VAL A 80 6.34 -20.39 4.53
C VAL A 80 7.46 -21.40 4.30
N THR A 81 7.14 -22.69 4.42
CA THR A 81 8.08 -23.80 4.23
C THR A 81 7.82 -24.62 2.97
N ASP A 82 6.58 -24.63 2.49
CA ASP A 82 6.21 -25.27 1.22
C ASP A 82 6.84 -24.51 0.04
N GLU A 83 7.45 -25.26 -0.90
CA GLU A 83 8.17 -24.65 -2.03
C GLU A 83 7.23 -23.98 -3.03
N ASP A 84 6.06 -24.56 -3.27
CA ASP A 84 5.07 -24.03 -4.20
C ASP A 84 4.43 -22.75 -3.64
N GLU A 85 4.07 -22.74 -2.35
CA GLU A 85 3.61 -21.53 -1.67
C GLU A 85 4.67 -20.43 -1.67
N LYS A 86 5.95 -20.79 -1.48
CA LYS A 86 7.05 -19.82 -1.49
C LYS A 86 7.24 -19.19 -2.87
N ASN A 87 7.10 -19.98 -3.94
CA ASN A 87 7.12 -19.48 -5.32
C ASN A 87 5.92 -18.58 -5.61
N TYR A 88 4.71 -19.00 -5.21
CA TYR A 88 3.49 -18.20 -5.31
C TYR A 88 3.65 -16.84 -4.63
N ALA A 89 4.08 -16.84 -3.36
CA ALA A 89 4.24 -15.63 -2.57
C ALA A 89 5.32 -14.70 -3.15
N MET A 90 6.42 -15.24 -3.68
CA MET A 90 7.45 -14.42 -4.32
C MET A 90 6.96 -13.77 -5.62
N LYS A 91 6.20 -14.51 -6.44
CA LYS A 91 5.56 -13.94 -7.63
C LYS A 91 4.59 -12.83 -7.23
N LEU A 92 3.71 -13.10 -6.28
CA LEU A 92 2.73 -12.15 -5.75
C LEU A 92 3.39 -10.86 -5.24
N ILE A 93 4.44 -10.97 -4.43
CA ILE A 93 5.19 -9.82 -3.90
C ILE A 93 5.88 -9.04 -5.03
N THR A 94 6.48 -9.74 -5.99
CA THR A 94 7.19 -9.09 -7.11
C THR A 94 6.22 -8.33 -8.01
N ASP A 95 5.08 -8.94 -8.34
CA ASP A 95 4.02 -8.31 -9.14
C ASP A 95 3.27 -7.22 -8.35
N GLY A 96 3.34 -7.24 -7.01
CA GLY A 96 2.89 -6.16 -6.14
C GLY A 96 3.75 -4.90 -6.21
N VAL A 97 5.01 -5.00 -6.64
CA VAL A 97 5.87 -3.82 -6.88
C VAL A 97 5.45 -3.12 -8.18
N VAL A 98 5.38 -3.90 -9.26
CA VAL A 98 4.88 -3.49 -10.57
C VAL A 98 4.19 -4.69 -11.18
N ALA A 99 2.97 -4.52 -11.67
CA ALA A 99 2.22 -5.61 -12.30
C ALA A 99 3.03 -6.27 -13.42
N LYS A 100 3.01 -7.61 -13.49
CA LYS A 100 3.74 -8.45 -14.48
C LYS A 100 5.27 -8.41 -14.34
N ARG A 101 5.83 -7.86 -13.25
CA ARG A 101 7.27 -7.73 -13.08
C ARG A 101 7.99 -9.07 -12.92
N TRP A 102 7.33 -10.08 -12.34
CA TRP A 102 7.91 -11.41 -12.18
C TRP A 102 8.28 -12.02 -13.53
N ASP A 103 7.32 -12.10 -14.45
CA ASP A 103 7.50 -12.68 -15.79
C ASP A 103 8.41 -11.79 -16.68
N ASN A 104 8.64 -10.53 -16.29
CA ASN A 104 9.57 -9.59 -16.93
C ASN A 104 10.91 -9.46 -16.17
N SER A 105 11.28 -10.49 -15.41
CA SER A 105 12.57 -10.64 -14.71
C SER A 105 13.23 -11.97 -15.09
N ARG A 106 14.49 -12.19 -14.67
CA ARG A 106 15.14 -13.50 -14.82
C ARG A 106 14.44 -14.51 -13.92
N THR A 107 13.79 -15.50 -14.51
CA THR A 107 13.09 -16.59 -13.81
C THR A 107 13.60 -17.96 -14.27
N PRO A 108 13.52 -19.00 -13.42
CA PRO A 108 13.09 -18.99 -12.02
C PRO A 108 14.17 -18.42 -11.06
N PRO A 109 13.83 -18.07 -9.80
CA PRO A 109 14.83 -17.76 -8.80
C PRO A 109 15.80 -18.93 -8.61
N THR A 110 17.05 -18.61 -8.27
CA THR A 110 18.09 -19.56 -7.95
C THR A 110 17.90 -20.11 -6.54
N ALA A 111 18.47 -21.29 -6.27
CA ALA A 111 18.46 -21.87 -4.92
C ALA A 111 19.09 -20.92 -3.88
N GLY A 112 20.16 -20.19 -4.22
CA GLY A 112 20.81 -19.23 -3.33
C GLY A 112 19.93 -18.03 -2.95
N GLU A 113 19.13 -17.52 -3.90
CA GLU A 113 18.15 -16.45 -3.62
C GLU A 113 17.06 -16.94 -2.65
N PHE A 114 16.60 -18.18 -2.79
CA PHE A 114 15.63 -18.76 -1.86
C PHE A 114 16.22 -19.10 -0.48
N GLN A 115 17.48 -19.53 -0.41
CA GLN A 115 18.15 -19.81 0.87
C GLN A 115 18.33 -18.54 1.71
N SER A 116 18.61 -17.42 1.07
CA SER A 116 18.80 -16.12 1.74
C SER A 116 17.50 -15.38 2.05
N THR A 117 16.35 -15.88 1.59
CA THR A 117 15.05 -15.22 1.74
C THR A 117 14.04 -16.06 2.53
N THR A 118 13.45 -15.47 3.57
CA THR A 118 12.29 -16.00 4.29
C THR A 118 11.04 -15.21 3.89
N ILE A 119 9.92 -15.91 3.72
CA ILE A 119 8.59 -15.33 3.54
C ILE A 119 7.77 -15.71 4.76
N LEU A 120 7.08 -14.75 5.36
CA LEU A 120 6.07 -15.00 6.37
C LEU A 120 4.69 -14.90 5.72
N ARG A 121 3.83 -15.87 5.99
CA ARG A 121 2.40 -15.76 5.77
C ARG A 121 1.75 -15.28 7.06
N VAL A 122 1.13 -14.11 7.01
CA VAL A 122 0.45 -13.50 8.14
C VAL A 122 -1.04 -13.73 7.98
N LYS A 123 -1.57 -14.64 8.82
CA LYS A 123 -3.01 -14.84 8.91
C LYS A 123 -3.63 -13.65 9.62
N ILE A 124 -4.52 -12.93 8.93
CA ILE A 124 -5.21 -11.77 9.49
C ILE A 124 -6.36 -12.26 10.38
N VAL A 125 -6.44 -11.73 11.61
CA VAL A 125 -7.48 -12.10 12.59
C VAL A 125 -8.40 -10.95 12.95
N ALA A 126 -7.92 -9.71 12.78
CA ALA A 126 -8.72 -8.51 13.00
C ALA A 126 -8.17 -7.37 12.14
N GLY A 127 -9.05 -6.45 11.76
CA GLY A 127 -8.67 -5.25 11.04
C GLY A 127 -9.57 -4.07 11.41
N SER A 128 -9.04 -2.87 11.32
CA SER A 128 -9.82 -1.62 11.36
C SER A 128 -9.39 -0.72 10.22
N GLY A 129 -10.37 -0.06 9.60
CA GLY A 129 -10.16 0.91 8.55
C GLY A 129 -10.71 2.27 8.97
N LYS A 130 -10.08 3.35 8.50
CA LYS A 130 -10.61 4.70 8.65
C LYS A 130 -10.45 5.46 7.36
N VAL A 131 -11.54 6.06 6.91
CA VAL A 131 -11.56 6.95 5.76
C VAL A 131 -12.05 8.30 6.24
N ARG A 132 -11.35 9.35 5.83
CA ARG A 132 -11.85 10.72 5.87
C ARG A 132 -11.79 11.25 4.44
N ASP A 133 -12.95 11.58 3.92
CA ASP A 133 -13.15 12.29 2.66
C ASP A 133 -14.07 13.49 2.91
N GLY A 134 -14.44 14.18 1.83
CA GLY A 134 -15.34 15.33 1.89
C GLY A 134 -14.65 16.69 1.95
N GLU A 135 -15.49 17.72 2.00
CA GLU A 135 -15.12 19.14 2.01
C GLU A 135 -14.55 19.58 3.38
N VAL A 136 -14.13 20.84 3.47
CA VAL A 136 -13.86 21.52 4.74
C VAL A 136 -15.15 21.58 5.58
N SER A 137 -15.01 21.36 6.89
CA SER A 137 -16.10 21.54 7.87
C SER A 137 -15.70 22.61 8.87
N ASP A 138 -16.14 23.84 8.63
CA ASP A 138 -15.91 24.98 9.51
C ASP A 138 -17.03 25.15 10.54
N GLU A 139 -16.72 25.75 11.69
CA GLU A 139 -17.72 26.08 12.71
C GLU A 139 -18.65 27.19 12.22
N LYS A 140 -19.92 27.16 12.63
CA LYS A 140 -20.92 28.14 12.18
C LYS A 140 -20.50 29.60 12.40
N GLN A 141 -19.86 29.88 13.54
CA GLN A 141 -19.37 31.23 13.85
C GLN A 141 -18.33 31.75 12.85
N ASP A 142 -17.49 30.85 12.32
CA ASP A 142 -16.44 31.20 11.35
C ASP A 142 -17.06 31.34 9.95
N ILE A 143 -18.03 30.48 9.61
CA ILE A 143 -18.81 30.56 8.37
C ILE A 143 -19.63 31.87 8.30
N ASP A 144 -20.23 32.29 9.41
CA ASP A 144 -21.06 33.51 9.46
C ASP A 144 -20.20 34.79 9.53
N SER A 145 -18.90 34.67 9.83
CA SER A 145 -17.96 35.79 9.91
C SER A 145 -17.42 36.20 8.53
N MET A 146 -17.94 37.30 7.99
CA MET A 146 -17.44 37.89 6.73
C MET A 146 -15.96 38.29 6.83
N GLU A 147 -15.54 38.84 7.98
CA GLU A 147 -14.14 39.23 8.20
C GLU A 147 -13.19 38.05 8.07
N VAL A 148 -13.55 36.89 8.64
CA VAL A 148 -12.72 35.68 8.58
C VAL A 148 -12.68 35.16 7.15
N LYS A 149 -13.83 35.02 6.48
CA LYS A 149 -13.90 34.51 5.10
C LYS A 149 -13.22 35.40 4.05
N GLU A 150 -13.12 36.71 4.30
CA GLU A 150 -12.40 37.64 3.40
C GLU A 150 -10.87 37.59 3.61
N LYS A 151 -10.41 37.22 4.82
CA LYS A 151 -8.98 37.21 5.17
C LYS A 151 -8.33 35.83 5.07
N VAL A 152 -9.12 34.75 5.22
CA VAL A 152 -8.62 33.38 5.33
C VAL A 152 -9.14 32.55 4.16
N TRP A 153 -8.22 31.98 3.39
CA TRP A 153 -8.56 31.00 2.37
C TRP A 153 -8.91 29.66 3.02
N SER A 154 -10.06 29.09 2.64
CA SER A 154 -10.53 27.77 3.07
C SER A 154 -10.74 26.89 1.84
N GLY A 155 -10.29 25.64 1.91
CA GLY A 155 -10.35 24.69 0.80
C GLY A 155 -9.47 23.46 0.99
N ILE A 156 -9.32 22.69 -0.09
CA ILE A 156 -8.55 21.44 -0.05
C ILE A 156 -7.44 21.47 -1.11
N VAL A 157 -6.23 21.08 -0.71
CA VAL A 157 -5.12 20.80 -1.64
C VAL A 157 -5.08 19.29 -1.90
N PRO A 158 -5.37 18.82 -3.12
CA PRO A 158 -5.30 17.40 -3.43
C PRO A 158 -3.89 16.85 -3.33
N VAL A 159 -3.77 15.65 -2.76
CA VAL A 159 -2.51 14.93 -2.61
C VAL A 159 -2.69 13.56 -3.25
N TRP A 160 -1.78 13.18 -4.13
CA TRP A 160 -1.78 11.83 -4.68
C TRP A 160 -0.35 11.40 -4.99
N GLN A 161 -0.12 10.09 -4.99
CA GLN A 161 1.15 9.53 -5.41
C GLN A 161 1.21 9.51 -6.94
N THR A 162 2.28 10.07 -7.49
CA THR A 162 2.65 9.95 -8.89
C THR A 162 3.94 9.17 -9.02
N PHE A 163 4.05 8.37 -10.08
CA PHE A 163 5.34 7.83 -10.49
C PHE A 163 6.02 8.78 -11.46
N GLY A 164 7.34 8.95 -11.32
CA GLY A 164 8.15 9.73 -12.26
C GLY A 164 8.55 8.93 -13.51
N GLU A 165 9.28 9.59 -14.40
CA GLU A 165 9.86 8.95 -15.59
C GLU A 165 10.86 7.84 -15.19
N PRO A 166 10.78 6.63 -15.79
CA PRO A 166 11.71 5.56 -15.50
C PRO A 166 13.16 5.93 -15.83
N VAL A 167 14.05 5.81 -14.84
CA VAL A 167 15.49 6.07 -14.99
C VAL A 167 16.21 4.73 -15.18
N PRO A 168 16.92 4.49 -16.30
CA PRO A 168 17.66 3.25 -16.52
C PRO A 168 18.88 3.16 -15.60
N SER A 169 19.25 1.93 -15.20
CA SER A 169 20.52 1.70 -14.51
C SER A 169 21.71 1.90 -15.46
N SER A 170 22.91 2.11 -14.91
CA SER A 170 24.15 2.23 -15.69
C SER A 170 24.51 0.96 -16.48
N THR A 171 23.97 -0.19 -16.10
CA THR A 171 24.18 -1.49 -16.76
C THR A 171 23.02 -1.91 -17.66
N ASN A 172 21.95 -1.10 -17.75
CA ASN A 172 20.80 -1.43 -18.58
C ASN A 172 21.17 -1.35 -20.07
N MET A 173 20.89 -2.44 -20.80
CA MET A 173 21.12 -2.53 -22.25
C MET A 173 19.83 -2.44 -23.07
N MET A 174 18.65 -2.42 -22.43
CA MET A 174 17.37 -2.27 -23.13
C MET A 174 17.25 -0.84 -23.65
N LYS A 175 17.07 -0.70 -24.98
CA LYS A 175 16.97 0.61 -25.64
C LYS A 175 15.73 1.40 -25.22
N GLU A 176 14.64 0.69 -24.94
CA GLU A 176 13.36 1.28 -24.60
C GLU A 176 12.85 0.74 -23.27
N VAL A 177 12.14 1.60 -22.54
CA VAL A 177 11.37 1.18 -21.37
C VAL A 177 10.24 0.25 -21.84
N PRO A 178 10.10 -0.96 -21.26
CA PRO A 178 9.05 -1.90 -21.64
C PRO A 178 7.65 -1.31 -21.52
N ALA A 179 6.77 -1.67 -22.47
CA ALA A 179 5.40 -1.16 -22.52
C ALA A 179 4.61 -1.39 -21.23
N TYR A 180 4.72 -2.58 -20.63
CA TYR A 180 4.02 -2.91 -19.38
C TYR A 180 4.37 -1.96 -18.23
N LEU A 181 5.61 -1.47 -18.17
CA LEU A 181 6.06 -0.54 -17.14
C LEU A 181 5.54 0.88 -17.41
N LYS A 182 5.58 1.34 -18.67
CA LYS A 182 5.01 2.64 -19.07
C LYS A 182 3.51 2.70 -18.77
N GLU A 183 2.79 1.65 -19.15
CA GLU A 183 1.35 1.51 -18.91
C GLU A 183 1.04 1.52 -17.40
N TYR A 184 1.80 0.78 -16.60
CA TYR A 184 1.62 0.75 -15.14
C TYR A 184 1.83 2.14 -14.51
N VAL A 185 2.92 2.81 -14.86
CA VAL A 185 3.26 4.16 -14.36
C VAL A 185 2.15 5.16 -14.67
N SER A 186 1.70 5.20 -15.93
CA SER A 186 0.65 6.11 -16.38
C SER A 186 -0.69 5.78 -15.72
N LYS A 187 -1.11 4.51 -15.75
CA LYS A 187 -2.40 4.06 -15.22
C LYS A 187 -2.54 4.36 -13.73
N VAL A 188 -1.57 3.95 -12.91
CA VAL A 188 -1.65 4.15 -11.45
C VAL A 188 -1.62 5.62 -11.08
N THR A 189 -0.83 6.43 -11.79
CA THR A 189 -0.81 7.89 -11.58
C THR A 189 -2.16 8.53 -11.89
N GLU A 190 -2.78 8.18 -13.02
CA GLU A 190 -4.12 8.66 -13.40
C GLU A 190 -5.21 8.20 -12.41
N GLU A 191 -5.17 6.94 -11.99
CA GLU A 191 -6.12 6.38 -11.01
C GLU A 191 -6.00 7.09 -9.65
N ASN A 192 -4.78 7.28 -9.15
CA ASN A 192 -4.53 7.99 -7.89
C ASN A 192 -5.02 9.44 -7.96
N LYS A 193 -4.73 10.14 -9.04
CA LYS A 193 -5.20 11.51 -9.28
C LYS A 193 -6.72 11.57 -9.30
N LYS A 194 -7.36 10.68 -10.07
CA LYS A 194 -8.83 10.59 -10.16
C LYS A 194 -9.46 10.36 -8.78
N HIS A 195 -8.88 9.47 -7.98
CA HIS A 195 -9.35 9.19 -6.62
C HIS A 195 -9.26 10.42 -5.72
N ALA A 196 -8.09 11.08 -5.66
CA ALA A 196 -7.88 12.25 -4.80
C ALA A 196 -8.89 13.37 -5.10
N TYR A 197 -9.14 13.67 -6.37
CA TYR A 197 -10.16 14.66 -6.75
C TYR A 197 -11.59 14.21 -6.49
N ALA A 198 -11.89 12.91 -6.59
CA ALA A 198 -13.22 12.40 -6.30
C ALA A 198 -13.55 12.49 -4.81
N ALA A 199 -12.59 12.18 -3.93
CA ALA A 199 -12.75 12.21 -2.48
C ALA A 199 -13.16 13.61 -1.96
N MET A 200 -12.81 14.68 -2.67
CA MET A 200 -13.07 16.07 -2.24
C MET A 200 -14.43 16.61 -2.67
N LYS A 201 -15.11 15.90 -3.57
CA LYS A 201 -16.44 16.29 -4.08
C LYS A 201 -17.57 15.74 -3.22
N LEU A 202 -17.23 14.96 -2.20
CA LEU A 202 -18.20 14.45 -1.24
C LEU A 202 -18.57 15.57 -0.26
N PRO A 203 -19.80 15.60 0.25
CA PRO A 203 -20.18 16.51 1.32
C PRO A 203 -19.25 16.35 2.53
N ALA A 204 -19.09 17.41 3.32
CA ALA A 204 -18.45 17.29 4.62
C ALA A 204 -19.18 16.22 5.48
N PRO A 205 -18.44 15.38 6.22
CA PRO A 205 -19.01 14.32 7.06
C PRO A 205 -19.82 14.82 8.25
#